data_AF-A0A438CKQ2-F1
#
_entry.id   AF-A0A438CKQ2-F1
#
_cell.length_a   1.000
_cell.length_b   1.000
_cell.length_c   1.000
_cell.angle_alpha   90.00
_cell.angle_beta   90.00
_cell.angle_gamma   90.00
#
_symmetry.space_group_name_H-M   'P 1'
#
loop_
_entity.id
_entity.type
_entity.pdbx_description
1 polymer ?
#
loop_
_entity_poly.entity_id
_entity_poly.type
_entity_poly.pdbx_seq_one_letter_code
_entity_poly.pdbx_strand_id
1 'polypeptide(L)'
;MHGAVGDEAVHGWLKIRKMVLPSISDIRCEVPELRGDNFKIWKKRILLQLGCMDIDYAIRKDEPHKITDTSTPEQILLYERWEKSNRLSVMYIKTKISAGIRGSIEQHENVRELLKAIDEQFVTSDKALANTLIMKFTSLKLTATRGVREHIMEMRDIVAQLKKLEVEMSESFLVHFILNMVD
;
A
#
# COMPACT_ATOMS: atom_id res chain seq x y z
N MET A 1 -2.46 -64.55 -10.22
CA MET A 1 -1.88 -63.21 -10.00
C MET A 1 -2.86 -62.17 -10.54
N HIS A 2 -3.71 -61.57 -9.71
CA HIS A 2 -4.49 -60.35 -10.03
C HIS A 2 -5.13 -59.89 -8.72
N GLY A 3 -4.84 -58.66 -8.26
CA GLY A 3 -5.55 -58.08 -7.10
C GLY A 3 -4.77 -57.11 -6.20
N ALA A 4 -3.76 -56.39 -6.67
CA ALA A 4 -3.00 -55.46 -5.81
C ALA A 4 -2.72 -54.08 -6.43
N VAL A 5 -3.45 -53.68 -7.48
CA VAL A 5 -3.24 -52.37 -8.15
C VAL A 5 -4.37 -51.37 -7.85
N GLY A 6 -5.49 -51.82 -7.27
CA GLY A 6 -6.65 -50.97 -6.97
C GLY A 6 -6.55 -50.19 -5.66
N ASP A 7 -6.01 -50.79 -4.60
CA ASP A 7 -6.08 -50.19 -3.25
C ASP A 7 -5.09 -49.04 -3.03
N GLU A 8 -3.89 -49.07 -3.64
CA GLU A 8 -2.94 -47.96 -3.54
C GLU A 8 -3.43 -46.71 -4.27
N ALA A 9 -4.11 -46.87 -5.41
CA ALA A 9 -4.70 -45.76 -6.14
C ALA A 9 -5.82 -45.11 -5.31
N VAL A 10 -6.72 -45.91 -4.73
CA VAL A 10 -7.84 -45.42 -3.90
C VAL A 10 -7.32 -44.73 -2.63
N HIS A 11 -6.27 -45.27 -1.98
CA HIS A 11 -5.59 -44.61 -0.87
C HIS A 11 -4.90 -43.30 -1.30
N GLY A 12 -4.32 -43.25 -2.50
CA GLY A 12 -3.75 -42.03 -3.09
C GLY A 12 -4.81 -40.95 -3.31
N TRP A 13 -5.98 -41.30 -3.87
CA TRP A 13 -7.10 -40.38 -4.09
C TRP A 13 -7.71 -39.87 -2.76
N LEU A 14 -7.84 -40.74 -1.75
CA LEU A 14 -8.27 -40.34 -0.41
C LEU A 14 -7.27 -39.41 0.29
N LYS A 15 -5.97 -39.54 -0.01
CA LYS A 15 -4.90 -38.68 0.53
C LYS A 15 -4.88 -37.31 -0.16
N ILE A 16 -5.10 -37.25 -1.48
CA ILE A 16 -5.26 -36.01 -2.25
C ILE A 16 -6.52 -35.25 -1.81
N ARG A 17 -7.63 -35.97 -1.56
CA ARG A 17 -8.89 -35.37 -1.07
C ARG A 17 -8.83 -34.87 0.38
N LYS A 18 -7.86 -35.32 1.18
CA LYS A 18 -7.59 -34.82 2.54
C LYS A 18 -6.58 -33.66 2.58
N MET A 19 -6.01 -33.28 1.45
CA MET A 19 -5.20 -32.07 1.34
C MET A 19 -6.16 -30.89 1.29
N VAL A 20 -6.70 -30.53 2.46
CA VAL A 20 -7.37 -29.25 2.67
C VAL A 20 -6.33 -28.20 2.31
N LEU A 21 -6.46 -27.60 1.12
CA LEU A 21 -5.73 -26.39 0.81
C LEU A 21 -6.03 -25.41 1.96
N PRO A 22 -5.00 -24.78 2.56
CA PRO A 22 -5.23 -23.80 3.60
C PRO A 22 -6.31 -22.84 3.10
N SER A 23 -7.33 -22.62 3.92
CA SER A 23 -8.31 -21.58 3.61
C SER A 23 -7.54 -20.28 3.42
N ILE A 24 -7.97 -19.39 2.54
CA ILE A 24 -7.34 -18.07 2.42
C ILE A 24 -7.35 -17.35 3.79
N SER A 25 -8.26 -17.72 4.71
CA SER A 25 -8.27 -17.29 6.11
C SER A 25 -7.08 -17.74 6.96
N ASP A 26 -6.39 -18.82 6.56
CA ASP A 26 -5.23 -19.37 7.27
C ASP A 26 -3.96 -18.57 6.99
N ILE A 27 -3.94 -17.79 5.90
CA ILE A 27 -2.95 -16.73 5.72
C ILE A 27 -3.45 -15.55 6.55
N ARG A 28 -3.12 -15.53 7.85
CA ARG A 28 -3.18 -14.30 8.66
C ARG A 28 -2.20 -13.29 8.08
N CYS A 29 -2.67 -12.59 7.06
CA CYS A 29 -2.00 -11.46 6.46
C CYS A 29 -2.27 -10.26 7.38
N GLU A 30 -1.57 -10.21 8.51
CA GLU A 30 -1.78 -9.12 9.46
C GLU A 30 -1.50 -7.79 8.77
N VAL A 31 -2.54 -6.95 8.68
CA VAL A 31 -2.39 -5.60 8.14
C VAL A 31 -1.68 -4.77 9.21
N PRO A 32 -0.45 -4.27 8.93
CA PRO A 32 0.25 -3.41 9.86
C PRO A 32 -0.53 -2.12 10.05
N GLU A 33 -0.27 -1.41 11.14
CA GLU A 33 -0.77 -0.05 11.32
C GLU A 33 -0.04 0.91 10.37
N LEU A 34 -0.75 1.85 9.75
CA LEU A 34 -0.16 2.90 8.91
C LEU A 34 0.53 3.92 9.80
N ARG A 35 1.85 4.07 9.65
CA ARG A 35 2.71 4.94 10.48
C ARG A 35 3.43 6.04 9.71
N GLY A 36 3.35 6.00 8.38
CA GLY A 36 3.96 7.00 7.52
C GLY A 36 4.84 6.37 6.45
N ASP A 37 5.95 5.79 6.89
CA ASP A 37 7.00 5.18 6.08
C ASP A 37 6.60 3.86 5.40
N ASN A 38 5.50 3.26 5.83
CA ASN A 38 5.05 1.94 5.37
C ASN A 38 3.87 1.98 4.40
N PHE A 39 3.46 3.14 3.90
CA PHE A 39 2.26 3.32 3.08
C PHE A 39 2.17 2.34 1.89
N LYS A 40 3.25 2.16 1.10
CA LYS A 40 3.24 1.24 -0.06
C LYS A 40 2.93 -0.21 0.34
N ILE A 41 3.44 -0.67 1.48
CA ILE A 41 3.20 -2.02 2.00
C ILE A 41 1.80 -2.10 2.62
N TRP A 42 1.44 -1.10 3.42
CA TRP A 42 0.15 -0.98 4.07
C TRP A 42 -0.99 -1.03 3.05
N LYS A 43 -0.93 -0.24 1.97
CA LYS A 43 -1.94 -0.18 0.92
C LYS A 43 -2.17 -1.54 0.24
N LYS A 44 -1.10 -2.29 -0.03
CA LYS A 44 -1.23 -3.65 -0.59
C LYS A 44 -1.90 -4.61 0.39
N ARG A 45 -1.51 -4.56 1.67
CA ARG A 45 -2.03 -5.47 2.72
C ARG A 45 -3.49 -5.16 3.05
N ILE A 46 -3.86 -3.89 3.17
CA ILE A 46 -5.24 -3.49 3.49
C ILE A 46 -6.21 -3.90 2.37
N LEU A 47 -5.87 -3.64 1.10
CA LEU A 47 -6.72 -4.00 -0.04
C LEU A 47 -6.88 -5.51 -0.18
N LEU A 48 -5.80 -6.28 0.00
CA LEU A 48 -5.87 -7.74 0.02
C LEU A 48 -6.80 -8.23 1.14
N GLN A 49 -6.68 -7.68 2.34
CA GLN A 49 -7.48 -8.10 3.49
C GLN A 49 -8.97 -7.77 3.32
N LEU A 50 -9.30 -6.58 2.77
CA LEU A 50 -10.69 -6.22 2.47
C LEU A 50 -11.32 -7.18 1.45
N GLY A 51 -10.56 -7.61 0.45
CA GLY A 51 -10.99 -8.65 -0.51
C GLY A 51 -11.17 -10.02 0.14
N CYS A 52 -10.23 -10.45 1.00
CA CYS A 52 -10.34 -11.71 1.75
C CYS A 52 -11.55 -11.73 2.70
N MET A 53 -11.98 -10.57 3.19
CA MET A 53 -13.16 -10.41 4.05
C MET A 53 -14.47 -10.22 3.28
N ASP A 54 -14.43 -10.19 1.94
CA ASP A 54 -15.57 -9.91 1.05
C ASP A 54 -16.32 -8.60 1.38
N ILE A 55 -15.57 -7.56 1.77
CA ILE A 55 -16.11 -6.23 2.05
C ILE A 55 -15.62 -5.17 1.06
N ASP A 56 -14.98 -5.56 -0.03
CA ASP A 56 -14.36 -4.67 -1.03
C ASP A 56 -15.29 -4.22 -2.17
N TYR A 57 -16.56 -4.63 -2.16
CA TYR A 57 -17.52 -4.37 -3.23
C TYR A 57 -17.65 -2.87 -3.57
N ALA A 58 -17.75 -2.00 -2.56
CA ALA A 58 -17.83 -0.54 -2.72
C ALA A 58 -16.52 0.11 -3.22
N ILE A 59 -15.40 -0.62 -3.18
CA ILE A 59 -14.14 -0.18 -3.78
C ILE A 59 -14.15 -0.48 -5.29
N ARG A 60 -14.75 -1.62 -5.69
CA ARG A 60 -14.77 -2.11 -7.07
C ARG A 60 -15.91 -1.55 -7.92
N LYS A 61 -16.98 -1.06 -7.29
CA LYS A 61 -18.20 -0.58 -7.96
C LYS A 61 -18.54 0.84 -7.52
N ASP A 62 -19.00 1.64 -8.48
CA ASP A 62 -19.51 2.99 -8.22
C ASP A 62 -20.72 2.94 -7.28
N GLU A 63 -20.92 4.04 -6.55
CA GLU A 63 -22.06 4.22 -5.66
C GLU A 63 -23.36 4.10 -6.48
N PRO A 64 -24.26 3.16 -6.13
CA PRO A 64 -25.56 3.07 -6.77
C PRO A 64 -26.38 4.33 -6.52
N HIS A 65 -27.39 4.56 -7.36
CA HIS A 65 -28.37 5.60 -7.09
C HIS A 65 -29.02 5.38 -5.72
N LYS A 66 -29.23 6.46 -4.98
CA LYS A 66 -29.92 6.41 -3.69
C LYS A 66 -31.32 5.83 -3.88
N ILE A 67 -31.73 5.06 -2.88
CA ILE A 67 -33.08 4.47 -2.83
C ILE A 67 -34.11 5.60 -2.80
N THR A 68 -35.17 5.43 -3.59
CA THR A 68 -36.37 6.27 -3.67
C THR A 68 -37.62 5.42 -3.43
N ASP A 69 -38.77 6.07 -3.22
CA ASP A 69 -40.06 5.38 -3.04
C ASP A 69 -40.48 4.51 -4.25
N THR A 70 -39.87 4.74 -5.41
CA THR A 70 -40.11 4.00 -6.66
C THR A 70 -39.07 2.93 -6.96
N SER A 71 -38.11 2.71 -6.05
CA SER A 71 -37.04 1.74 -6.25
C SER A 71 -37.56 0.32 -6.24
N THR A 72 -37.04 -0.47 -7.18
CA THR A 72 -37.29 -1.92 -7.25
C THR A 72 -36.60 -2.65 -6.09
N PRO A 73 -37.11 -3.83 -5.68
CA PRO A 73 -36.44 -4.66 -4.68
C PRO A 73 -34.96 -4.94 -5.00
N GLU A 74 -34.63 -5.14 -6.28
CA GLU A 74 -33.26 -5.39 -6.75
C GLU A 74 -32.35 -4.17 -6.55
N GLN A 75 -32.86 -2.96 -6.78
CA GLN A 75 -32.12 -1.72 -6.54
C GLN A 75 -31.85 -1.50 -5.05
N ILE A 76 -32.83 -1.81 -4.19
CA ILE A 76 -32.68 -1.73 -2.73
C ILE A 76 -31.59 -2.69 -2.27
N LEU A 77 -31.64 -3.96 -2.67
CA LEU A 77 -30.64 -4.97 -2.32
C LEU A 77 -29.23 -4.59 -2.80
N LEU A 78 -29.12 -4.03 -4.00
CA LEU A 78 -27.85 -3.57 -4.55
C LEU A 78 -27.26 -2.42 -3.72
N TYR A 79 -28.09 -1.44 -3.34
CA TYR A 79 -27.67 -0.32 -2.51
C TYR A 79 -27.27 -0.79 -1.11
N GLU A 80 -28.06 -1.64 -0.45
CA GLU A 80 -27.73 -2.18 0.87
C GLU A 80 -26.43 -2.98 0.88
N ARG A 81 -26.19 -3.79 -0.17
CA ARG A 81 -24.93 -4.51 -0.33
C ARG A 81 -23.75 -3.55 -0.46
N TRP A 82 -23.91 -2.49 -1.25
CA TRP A 82 -22.88 -1.48 -1.43
C TRP A 82 -22.63 -0.68 -0.15
N GLU A 83 -23.67 -0.21 0.53
CA GLU A 83 -23.57 0.55 1.79
C GLU A 83 -22.88 -0.28 2.87
N LYS A 84 -23.26 -1.55 3.03
CA LYS A 84 -22.64 -2.45 4.01
C LYS A 84 -21.14 -2.61 3.73
N SER A 85 -20.77 -2.85 2.47
CA SER A 85 -19.37 -2.98 2.06
C SER A 85 -18.60 -1.67 2.30
N ASN A 86 -19.20 -0.52 1.98
CA ASN A 86 -18.63 0.79 2.20
C ASN A 86 -18.36 1.04 3.70
N ARG A 87 -19.39 0.89 4.53
CA ARG A 87 -19.32 1.14 5.99
C ARG A 87 -18.28 0.24 6.67
N LEU A 88 -18.28 -1.06 6.35
CA LEU A 88 -17.34 -2.01 6.94
C LEU A 88 -15.91 -1.73 6.51
N SER A 89 -15.68 -1.38 5.24
CA SER A 89 -14.34 -1.03 4.75
C SER A 89 -13.81 0.24 5.41
N VAL A 90 -14.63 1.31 5.49
CA VAL A 90 -14.25 2.56 6.16
C VAL A 90 -13.87 2.30 7.62
N MET A 91 -14.70 1.56 8.35
CA MET A 91 -14.44 1.21 9.74
C MET A 91 -13.13 0.42 9.87
N TYR A 92 -12.93 -0.61 9.05
CA TYR A 92 -11.72 -1.42 9.10
C TYR A 92 -10.46 -0.61 8.79
N ILE A 93 -10.47 0.20 7.73
CA ILE A 93 -9.34 1.06 7.34
C ILE A 93 -9.00 2.02 8.48
N LYS A 94 -9.99 2.71 9.07
CA LYS A 94 -9.78 3.66 10.18
C LYS A 94 -9.11 2.99 11.39
N THR A 95 -9.38 1.72 11.67
CA THR A 95 -8.69 0.95 12.75
C THR A 95 -7.23 0.64 12.44
N LYS A 96 -6.83 0.72 11.18
CA LYS A 96 -5.46 0.43 10.70
C LYS A 96 -4.63 1.68 10.46
N ILE A 97 -5.10 2.85 10.88
CA ILE A 97 -4.38 4.12 10.80
C ILE A 97 -3.92 4.52 12.19
N SER A 98 -2.62 4.79 12.34
CA SER A 98 -2.05 5.22 13.62
C SER A 98 -2.59 6.56 14.08
N ALA A 99 -2.83 6.67 15.38
CA ALA A 99 -3.33 7.88 16.01
C ALA A 99 -2.47 9.11 15.69
N GLY A 100 -1.15 8.94 15.54
CA GLY A 100 -0.20 10.02 15.27
C GLY A 100 -0.36 10.68 13.89
N ILE A 101 -0.93 9.98 12.90
CA ILE A 101 -1.14 10.51 11.55
C ILE A 101 -2.62 10.68 11.18
N ARG A 102 -3.53 10.15 12.03
CA ARG A 102 -4.97 10.16 11.75
C ARG A 102 -5.50 11.58 11.52
N GLY A 103 -5.00 12.57 12.27
CA GLY A 103 -5.41 13.97 12.13
C GLY A 103 -4.93 14.65 10.84
N SER A 104 -3.97 14.06 10.13
CA SER A 104 -3.43 14.57 8.87
C SER A 104 -4.13 13.99 7.64
N ILE A 105 -5.07 13.05 7.83
CA ILE A 105 -5.81 12.40 6.75
C ILE A 105 -7.24 12.91 6.79
N GLU A 106 -7.73 13.45 5.67
CA GLU A 106 -9.12 13.85 5.53
C GLU A 106 -10.06 12.65 5.71
N GLN A 107 -11.10 12.83 6.52
CA GLN A 107 -12.02 11.76 6.86
C GLN A 107 -13.20 11.75 5.89
N HIS A 108 -13.51 10.58 5.34
CA HIS A 108 -14.67 10.37 4.47
C HIS A 108 -15.50 9.18 4.93
N GLU A 109 -16.80 9.25 4.65
CA GLU A 109 -17.75 8.16 4.84
C GLU A 109 -17.83 7.23 3.62
N ASN A 110 -17.34 7.67 2.46
CA ASN A 110 -17.15 6.84 1.28
C ASN A 110 -15.73 6.24 1.29
N VAL A 111 -15.62 4.91 1.14
CA VAL A 111 -14.35 4.18 1.19
C VAL A 111 -13.38 4.59 0.08
N ARG A 112 -13.88 4.93 -1.11
CA ARG A 112 -13.04 5.35 -2.24
C ARG A 112 -12.47 6.74 -2.01
N GLU A 113 -13.28 7.66 -1.51
CA GLU A 113 -12.80 8.99 -1.12
C GLU A 113 -11.81 8.91 0.05
N LEU A 114 -12.05 8.03 1.04
CA LEU A 114 -11.10 7.81 2.13
C LEU A 114 -9.76 7.27 1.61
N LEU A 115 -9.77 6.25 0.74
CA LEU A 115 -8.54 5.71 0.15
C LEU A 115 -7.82 6.75 -0.70
N LYS A 116 -8.56 7.59 -1.43
CA LYS A 116 -8.00 8.70 -2.22
C LYS A 116 -7.35 9.76 -1.32
N ALA A 117 -8.00 10.19 -0.24
CA ALA A 117 -7.43 11.13 0.72
C ALA A 117 -6.14 10.59 1.35
N ILE A 118 -6.11 9.30 1.68
CA ILE A 118 -4.89 8.63 2.15
C ILE A 118 -3.81 8.67 1.07
N ASP A 119 -4.13 8.28 -0.17
CA ASP A 119 -3.19 8.32 -1.29
C ASP A 119 -2.58 9.71 -1.50
N GLU A 120 -3.42 10.74 -1.50
CA GLU A 120 -3.03 12.14 -1.70
C GLU A 120 -2.13 12.67 -0.58
N GLN A 121 -2.40 12.28 0.68
CA GLN A 121 -1.56 12.64 1.82
C GLN A 121 -0.12 12.11 1.66
N PHE A 122 0.02 10.87 1.19
CA PHE A 122 1.34 10.24 1.01
C PHE A 122 2.06 10.73 -0.25
N VAL A 123 1.34 10.98 -1.34
CA VAL A 123 1.92 11.61 -2.54
C VAL A 123 2.45 13.01 -2.22
N THR A 124 1.72 13.79 -1.43
CA THR A 124 2.13 15.15 -1.04
C THR A 124 3.36 15.11 -0.13
N SER A 125 3.37 14.19 0.85
CA SER A 125 4.51 13.98 1.74
C SER A 125 5.77 13.57 0.99
N ASP A 126 5.67 12.61 0.05
CA ASP A 126 6.81 12.14 -0.74
C ASP A 126 7.41 13.27 -1.60
N LYS A 127 6.56 14.11 -2.22
CA LYS A 127 7.01 15.28 -2.97
C LYS A 127 7.72 16.32 -2.09
N ALA A 128 7.17 16.62 -0.91
CA ALA A 128 7.78 17.57 0.03
C ALA A 128 9.14 17.06 0.54
N LEU A 129 9.24 15.76 0.82
CA LEU A 129 10.49 15.11 1.21
C LEU A 129 11.50 15.12 0.06
N ALA A 130 11.08 14.81 -1.16
CA ALA A 130 11.93 14.88 -2.34
C ALA A 130 12.48 16.30 -2.55
N ASN A 131 11.65 17.33 -2.46
CA ASN A 131 12.08 18.73 -2.55
C ASN A 131 13.11 19.08 -1.46
N THR A 132 12.89 18.62 -0.23
CA THR A 132 13.82 18.83 0.89
C THR A 132 15.18 18.17 0.62
N LEU A 133 15.16 16.93 0.12
CA LEU A 133 16.37 16.19 -0.24
C LEU A 133 17.11 16.84 -1.42
N ILE A 134 16.40 17.36 -2.42
CA ILE A 134 16.99 18.11 -3.53
C ILE A 134 17.62 19.43 -3.04
N MET A 135 16.95 20.19 -2.18
CA MET A 135 17.52 21.39 -1.57
C MET A 135 18.77 21.07 -0.74
N LYS A 136 18.75 19.97 0.02
CA LYS A 136 19.92 19.51 0.77
C LYS A 136 21.06 19.09 -0.17
N PHE A 137 20.75 18.34 -1.23
CA PHE A 137 21.72 17.90 -2.24
C PHE A 137 22.40 19.09 -2.94
N THR A 138 21.61 20.08 -3.37
CA THR A 138 22.10 21.26 -4.09
C THR A 138 22.88 22.24 -3.21
N SER A 139 22.57 22.30 -1.91
CA SER A 139 23.27 23.17 -0.94
C SER A 139 24.50 22.54 -0.29
N LEU A 140 24.73 21.24 -0.52
CA LEU A 140 25.85 20.49 0.04
C LEU A 140 27.18 20.94 -0.58
N LYS A 141 27.89 21.84 0.09
CA LYS A 141 29.24 22.29 -0.29
C LYS A 141 30.32 21.46 0.40
N LEU A 142 31.43 21.22 -0.30
CA LEU A 142 32.66 20.78 0.34
C LEU A 142 33.20 21.98 1.13
N THR A 143 33.44 21.80 2.43
CA THR A 143 34.04 22.84 3.29
C THR A 143 35.45 22.41 3.67
N ALA A 144 36.35 23.37 3.91
CA ALA A 144 37.73 23.09 4.31
C ALA A 144 37.87 22.20 5.57
N THR A 145 36.81 22.12 6.38
CA THR A 145 36.73 21.33 7.60
C THR A 145 36.14 19.92 7.41
N ARG A 146 35.47 19.64 6.29
CA ARG A 146 34.84 18.34 6.02
C ARG A 146 35.68 17.55 5.03
N GLY A 147 35.95 16.28 5.35
CA GLY A 147 36.66 15.40 4.43
C GLY A 147 35.81 15.05 3.20
N VAL A 148 36.51 14.84 2.07
CA VAL A 148 35.93 14.41 0.79
C VAL A 148 35.11 13.13 0.95
N ARG A 149 35.59 12.20 1.78
CA ARG A 149 34.92 10.92 2.05
C ARG A 149 33.57 11.11 2.74
N GLU A 150 33.49 11.95 3.76
CA GLU A 150 32.23 12.26 4.45
C GLU A 150 31.24 12.95 3.50
N HIS A 151 31.73 13.83 2.63
CA HIS A 151 30.92 14.53 1.64
C HIS A 151 30.29 13.57 0.62
N ILE A 152 31.10 12.66 0.04
CA ILE A 152 30.63 11.63 -0.91
C ILE A 152 29.59 10.72 -0.27
N MET A 153 29.80 10.29 0.98
CA MET A 153 28.85 9.42 1.68
C MET A 153 27.50 10.09 1.90
N GLU A 154 27.48 11.38 2.29
CA GLU A 154 26.23 12.11 2.49
C GLU A 154 25.49 12.33 1.16
N MET A 155 26.20 12.67 0.08
CA MET A 155 25.60 12.78 -1.26
C MET A 155 25.00 11.45 -1.72
N ARG A 156 25.74 10.34 -1.58
CA ARG A 156 25.27 9.01 -1.94
C ARG A 156 24.02 8.62 -1.16
N ASP A 157 23.97 8.94 0.13
CA ASP A 157 22.81 8.66 0.97
C ASP A 157 21.57 9.44 0.49
N ILE A 158 21.71 10.74 0.20
CA ILE A 158 20.61 11.56 -0.33
C ILE A 158 20.11 11.02 -1.67
N VAL A 159 21.02 10.66 -2.59
CA VAL A 159 20.66 10.05 -3.88
C VAL A 159 19.92 8.72 -3.68
N ALA A 160 20.37 7.89 -2.74
CA ALA A 160 19.69 6.64 -2.42
C ALA A 160 18.29 6.86 -1.84
N GLN A 161 18.10 7.89 -1.00
CA GLN A 161 16.79 8.29 -0.49
C GLN A 161 15.87 8.80 -1.60
N LEU A 162 16.37 9.67 -2.49
CA LEU A 162 15.61 10.16 -3.65
C LEU A 162 15.18 9.03 -4.59
N LYS A 163 16.04 8.02 -4.80
CA LYS A 163 15.68 6.83 -5.57
C LYS A 163 14.51 6.04 -4.95
N LYS A 164 14.41 5.97 -3.61
CA LYS A 164 13.26 5.34 -2.93
C LYS A 164 11.96 6.09 -3.17
N LEU A 165 12.05 7.40 -3.42
CA LEU A 165 10.95 8.29 -3.79
C LEU A 165 10.72 8.37 -5.31
N GLU A 166 11.33 7.46 -6.08
CA GLU A 166 11.21 7.40 -7.55
C GLU A 166 11.74 8.65 -8.28
N VAL A 167 12.64 9.40 -7.62
CA VAL A 167 13.40 10.50 -8.22
C VAL A 167 14.78 9.97 -8.62
N GLU A 168 14.99 9.81 -9.91
CA GLU A 168 16.26 9.36 -10.47
C GLU A 168 17.15 10.53 -10.87
N MET A 169 18.44 10.45 -10.52
CA MET A 169 19.47 11.33 -11.04
C MET A 169 20.40 10.53 -11.95
N SER A 170 20.78 11.09 -13.09
CA SER A 170 21.73 10.42 -13.97
C SER A 170 23.13 10.39 -13.35
N GLU A 171 23.88 9.31 -13.59
CA GLU A 171 25.27 9.21 -13.14
C GLU A 171 26.12 10.37 -13.68
N SER A 172 25.88 10.79 -14.94
CA SER A 172 26.55 11.93 -15.55
C SER A 172 26.32 13.24 -14.78
N PHE A 173 25.09 13.49 -14.32
CA PHE A 173 24.77 14.65 -13.51
C PHE A 173 25.47 14.58 -12.15
N LEU A 174 25.45 13.41 -11.49
CA LEU A 174 26.09 13.23 -10.18
C LEU A 174 27.62 13.45 -10.25
N VAL A 175 28.29 12.89 -11.25
CA VAL A 175 29.73 13.08 -11.45
C VAL A 175 30.05 14.55 -11.69
N HIS A 176 29.32 15.21 -12.59
CA HIS A 176 29.51 16.63 -12.87
C HIS A 176 29.24 17.51 -11.64
N PHE A 177 28.20 17.20 -10.87
CA PHE A 177 27.85 17.93 -9.66
C PHE A 177 28.93 17.78 -8.58
N ILE A 178 29.45 16.57 -8.35
CA ILE A 178 30.53 16.33 -7.36
C ILE A 178 31.80 17.09 -7.74
N LEU A 179 32.18 17.09 -9.02
CA LEU A 179 33.38 17.76 -9.50
C LEU A 179 33.30 19.28 -9.39
N ASN A 180 32.12 19.89 -9.59
CA ASN A 180 31.93 21.35 -9.51
C ASN A 180 31.82 21.91 -8.09
N MET A 181 31.88 21.07 -7.05
CA MET A 181 31.79 21.52 -5.65
C MET A 181 33.16 21.55 -4.95
N VAL A 182 34.23 21.27 -5.70
CA VAL A 182 35.64 21.40 -5.29
C VAL A 182 36.20 22.64 -6.00
N ASP A 183 35.90 23.83 -5.48
CA ASP A 183 36.62 25.07 -5.83
C ASP A 183 37.78 25.31 -4.84
#